data_AF-A0A8T6LZ96-F1
#
_entry.id   AF-A0A8T6LZ96-F1
#
_cell.length_a   1.000
_cell.length_b   1.000
_cell.length_c   1.000
_cell.angle_alpha   90.00
_cell.angle_beta   90.00
_cell.angle_gamma   90.00
#
_symmetry.space_group_name_H-M   'P 1'
#
loop_
_entity.id
_entity.type
_entity.pdbx_description
1 polymer ?
#
loop_
_entity_poly.entity_id
_entity_poly.type
_entity_poly.pdbx_seq_one_letter_code
_entity_poly.pdbx_strand_id
1 'polypeptide(L)'
;MKTFLLIGGIIKEVEMMNLEVKQDEWGPEKILSVYDPKTGMKGFTIVDNTALGPGKGGIRMVPDVTVGEVFGLARAMTWKNALAELPFGGAKSGVIWDGKKDKEALIRAFARAVKPLIPDYYIAGPDMNTTEKEMAAIADELGTNKASTGKPSEMGGLPHELGST
;
A
#
# COMPACT_ATOMS: atom_id res chain seq x y z
N MET A 1 16.19 10.05 -19.92
CA MET A 1 15.71 10.56 -21.22
C MET A 1 14.45 11.36 -20.94
N LYS A 2 14.40 12.66 -21.25
CA LYS A 2 13.24 13.52 -20.93
C LYS A 2 12.14 13.27 -21.96
N THR A 3 10.94 12.94 -21.50
CA THR A 3 9.77 12.69 -22.36
C THR A 3 8.84 13.89 -22.29
N PHE A 4 8.42 14.41 -23.43
CA PHE A 4 7.52 15.55 -23.54
C PHE A 4 6.21 15.10 -24.16
N LEU A 5 5.08 15.54 -23.60
CA LEU A 5 3.75 15.26 -24.15
C LEU A 5 3.09 16.58 -24.57
N LEU A 6 2.45 16.56 -25.74
CA LEU A 6 1.70 17.71 -26.24
C LEU A 6 0.24 17.56 -25.81
N ILE A 7 -0.21 18.42 -24.90
CA ILE A 7 -1.62 18.47 -24.47
C ILE A 7 -2.12 19.89 -24.73
N GLY A 8 -3.06 20.04 -25.68
CA GLY A 8 -3.68 21.34 -25.99
C GLY A 8 -2.72 22.41 -26.53
N GLY A 9 -1.63 22.02 -27.20
CA GLY A 9 -0.64 22.96 -27.77
C GLY A 9 0.43 23.45 -26.79
N ILE A 10 0.40 23.00 -25.53
CA ILE A 10 1.44 23.28 -24.54
C ILE A 10 2.33 22.03 -24.40
N ILE A 11 3.63 22.20 -24.66
CA ILE A 11 4.64 21.17 -24.38
C ILE A 11 4.88 21.17 -22.88
N LYS A 12 4.43 20.12 -22.18
CA LYS A 12 4.83 19.89 -20.79
C LYS A 12 5.89 18.81 -20.74
N GLU A 13 6.92 19.06 -19.94
CA GLU A 13 7.86 18.03 -19.54
C GLU A 13 7.10 17.04 -18.67
N VAL A 14 6.95 15.82 -19.15
CA VAL A 14 6.33 14.73 -18.40
C VAL A 14 7.46 13.91 -17.85
N GLU A 15 7.73 14.09 -16.57
CA GLU A 15 8.63 13.21 -15.85
C GLU A 15 7.97 11.83 -15.80
N MET A 16 8.44 10.92 -16.68
CA MET A 16 8.08 9.52 -16.57
C MET A 16 8.56 9.06 -15.20
N MET A 17 7.65 8.61 -14.33
CA MET A 17 8.03 7.88 -13.13
C MET A 17 8.84 6.66 -13.58
N ASN A 18 10.15 6.76 -13.44
CA ASN A 18 11.03 5.62 -13.63
C ASN A 18 10.70 4.66 -12.48
N LEU A 19 9.89 3.63 -12.78
CA LEU A 19 9.64 2.53 -11.85
C LEU A 19 10.92 1.69 -11.82
N GLU A 20 11.97 2.19 -11.17
CA GLU A 20 13.22 1.46 -10.92
C GLU A 20 12.99 0.39 -9.86
N VAL A 21 12.08 -0.53 -10.17
CA VAL A 21 11.75 -1.69 -9.36
C VAL A 21 12.32 -2.90 -10.09
N LYS A 22 13.18 -3.66 -9.40
CA LYS A 22 13.73 -4.90 -9.95
C LYS A 22 12.59 -5.88 -10.22
N GLN A 23 12.54 -6.39 -11.44
CA GLN A 23 11.63 -7.47 -11.84
C GLN A 23 12.44 -8.75 -11.97
N ASP A 24 12.03 -9.80 -11.27
CA ASP A 24 12.62 -11.13 -11.36
C ASP A 24 11.52 -12.20 -11.37
N GLU A 25 11.90 -13.48 -11.42
CA GLU A 25 10.96 -14.61 -11.47
C GLU A 25 10.00 -14.68 -10.27
N TRP A 26 10.31 -13.97 -9.17
CA TRP A 26 9.52 -13.94 -7.95
C TRP A 26 8.50 -12.81 -7.93
N GLY A 27 8.76 -11.72 -8.67
CA GLY A 27 7.92 -10.53 -8.66
C GLY A 27 8.65 -9.21 -8.99
N PRO A 28 7.99 -8.07 -8.77
CA PRO A 28 6.64 -7.98 -8.22
C PRO A 28 5.57 -8.36 -9.25
N GLU A 29 4.56 -9.11 -8.82
CA GLU A 29 3.40 -9.46 -9.67
C GLU A 29 2.56 -8.25 -10.07
N LYS A 30 2.42 -7.26 -9.18
CA LYS A 30 1.63 -6.04 -9.43
C LYS A 30 2.28 -4.82 -8.79
N ILE A 31 2.30 -3.74 -9.55
CA ILE A 31 2.66 -2.40 -9.09
C ILE A 31 1.47 -1.49 -9.40
N LEU A 32 0.86 -0.91 -8.39
CA LEU A 32 -0.24 0.03 -8.54
C LEU A 32 0.16 1.38 -7.95
N SER A 33 0.34 2.39 -8.81
CA SER A 33 0.54 3.79 -8.40
C SER A 33 -0.78 4.55 -8.52
N VAL A 34 -1.15 5.30 -7.49
CA VAL A 34 -2.45 6.00 -7.41
C VAL A 34 -2.29 7.47 -7.07
N TYR A 35 -3.19 8.28 -7.62
CA TYR A 35 -3.32 9.69 -7.32
C TYR A 35 -4.81 10.07 -7.23
N ASP A 36 -5.20 10.76 -6.16
CA ASP A 36 -6.53 11.37 -6.05
C ASP A 36 -6.40 12.91 -6.13
N PRO A 37 -6.91 13.56 -7.19
CA PRO A 37 -6.81 15.00 -7.35
C PRO A 37 -7.61 15.79 -6.31
N LYS A 38 -8.66 15.21 -5.70
CA LYS A 38 -9.50 15.91 -4.73
C LYS A 38 -8.78 16.13 -3.41
N THR A 39 -8.07 15.12 -2.93
CA THR A 39 -7.32 15.16 -1.66
C THR A 39 -5.82 15.44 -1.87
N GLY A 40 -5.34 15.35 -3.11
CA GLY A 40 -3.92 15.38 -3.43
C GLY A 40 -3.16 14.17 -2.87
N MET A 41 -3.86 13.06 -2.58
CA MET A 41 -3.27 11.80 -2.12
C MET A 41 -2.43 11.19 -3.24
N LYS A 42 -1.21 10.79 -2.90
CA LYS A 42 -0.32 10.01 -3.76
C LYS A 42 0.12 8.77 -2.99
N GLY A 43 0.07 7.62 -3.62
CA GLY A 43 0.51 6.39 -3.00
C GLY A 43 0.75 5.29 -4.00
N PHE A 44 1.26 4.17 -3.52
CA PHE A 44 1.52 2.99 -4.31
C PHE A 44 1.39 1.73 -3.47
N THR A 45 0.93 0.67 -4.12
CA THR A 45 0.86 -0.69 -3.56
C THR A 45 1.65 -1.62 -4.47
N ILE A 46 2.53 -2.39 -3.86
CA ILE A 46 3.31 -3.43 -4.51
C ILE A 46 2.83 -4.77 -3.97
N VAL A 47 2.34 -5.63 -4.86
CA VAL A 47 2.11 -7.04 -4.56
C VAL A 47 3.30 -7.78 -5.15
N ASP A 48 4.18 -8.28 -4.29
CA ASP A 48 5.42 -8.91 -4.72
C ASP A 48 5.15 -10.32 -5.25
N ASN A 49 4.55 -11.18 -4.41
CA ASN A 49 4.29 -12.57 -4.73
C ASN A 49 3.04 -13.05 -4.00
N THR A 50 2.18 -13.84 -4.64
CA THR A 50 0.93 -14.38 -4.08
C THR A 50 0.85 -15.91 -4.08
N ALA A 51 1.97 -16.60 -4.25
CA ALA A 51 2.02 -18.07 -4.37
C ALA A 51 1.41 -18.83 -3.17
N LEU A 52 1.54 -18.28 -1.95
CA LEU A 52 0.97 -18.86 -0.73
C LEU A 52 -0.41 -18.31 -0.35
N GLY A 53 -0.91 -17.31 -1.08
CA GLY A 53 -2.14 -16.59 -0.77
C GLY A 53 -2.04 -15.09 -1.03
N PRO A 54 -3.06 -14.29 -0.67
CA PRO A 54 -3.05 -12.85 -0.85
C PRO A 54 -1.82 -12.20 -0.22
N GLY A 55 -1.30 -11.15 -0.85
CA GLY A 55 -0.18 -10.40 -0.32
C GLY A 55 -0.55 -9.74 1.01
N LYS A 56 0.25 -9.98 2.06
CA LYS A 56 0.04 -9.34 3.36
C LYS A 56 1.14 -8.32 3.62
N GLY A 57 0.74 -7.11 4.03
CA GLY A 57 1.68 -6.16 4.63
C GLY A 57 1.16 -4.77 4.87
N GLY A 58 1.99 -3.98 5.56
CA GLY A 58 1.59 -2.70 6.13
C GLY A 58 1.52 -1.53 5.15
N ILE A 59 0.90 -0.44 5.59
CA ILE A 59 0.85 0.84 4.88
C ILE A 59 1.74 1.85 5.59
N ARG A 60 2.80 2.30 4.93
CA ARG A 60 3.73 3.33 5.44
C ARG A 60 3.29 4.71 4.99
N MET A 61 3.21 5.67 5.91
CA MET A 61 2.87 7.07 5.60
C MET A 61 4.01 8.02 5.98
N VAL A 62 4.88 8.37 5.03
CA VAL A 62 6.01 9.30 5.24
C VAL A 62 6.18 10.22 4.02
N PRO A 63 6.77 11.43 4.16
CA PRO A 63 6.81 12.41 3.08
C PRO A 63 7.70 12.01 1.89
N ASP A 64 8.65 11.12 2.12
CA ASP A 64 9.72 10.73 1.19
C ASP A 64 9.64 9.27 0.77
N VAL A 65 8.50 8.60 1.03
CA VAL A 65 8.31 7.19 0.65
C VAL A 65 8.49 7.02 -0.86
N THR A 66 9.28 6.03 -1.26
CA THR A 66 9.56 5.74 -2.68
C THR A 66 9.07 4.37 -3.11
N VAL A 67 8.78 4.22 -4.41
CA VAL A 67 8.32 2.94 -4.98
C VAL A 67 9.36 1.83 -4.76
N GLY A 68 10.65 2.15 -4.90
CA GLY A 68 11.75 1.21 -4.66
C GLY A 68 11.82 0.72 -3.21
N GLU A 69 11.63 1.62 -2.24
CA GLU A 69 11.55 1.25 -0.82
C GLU A 69 10.38 0.30 -0.56
N VAL A 70 9.18 0.63 -1.04
CA VAL A 70 8.00 -0.21 -0.81
C VAL A 70 8.10 -1.54 -1.53
N PHE A 71 8.74 -1.61 -2.70
CA PHE A 71 9.06 -2.88 -3.34
C PHE A 71 9.98 -3.73 -2.46
N GLY A 72 11.10 -3.18 -1.96
CA GLY A 72 12.01 -3.90 -1.07
C GLY A 72 11.31 -4.45 0.16
N LEU A 73 10.39 -3.67 0.74
CA LEU A 73 9.57 -4.08 1.87
C LEU A 73 8.50 -5.12 1.49
N ALA A 74 7.89 -5.04 0.30
CA ALA A 74 6.95 -6.05 -0.18
C ALA A 74 7.64 -7.41 -0.37
N ARG A 75 8.85 -7.40 -0.95
CA ARG A 75 9.71 -8.58 -1.04
C ARG A 75 10.02 -9.13 0.34
N ALA A 76 10.43 -8.28 1.28
CA ALA A 76 10.68 -8.71 2.67
C ALA A 76 9.44 -9.36 3.31
N MET A 77 8.22 -8.88 3.02
CA MET A 77 6.98 -9.52 3.48
C MET A 77 6.77 -10.91 2.86
N THR A 78 7.11 -11.12 1.58
CA THR A 78 7.06 -12.45 0.95
C THR A 78 7.92 -13.43 1.73
N TRP A 79 9.19 -13.08 1.99
CA TRP A 79 10.11 -13.93 2.76
C TRP A 79 9.65 -14.13 4.20
N LYS A 80 9.22 -13.05 4.89
CA LYS A 80 8.75 -13.14 6.28
C LYS A 80 7.58 -14.12 6.41
N ASN A 81 6.57 -14.00 5.54
CA ASN A 81 5.38 -14.83 5.62
C ASN A 81 5.69 -16.28 5.24
N ALA A 82 6.51 -16.51 4.22
CA ALA A 82 6.92 -17.85 3.82
C ALA A 82 7.73 -18.56 4.92
N LEU A 83 8.72 -17.87 5.51
CA LEU A 83 9.55 -18.41 6.60
C LEU A 83 8.75 -18.65 7.89
N ALA A 84 7.68 -17.89 8.10
CA ALA A 84 6.76 -18.06 9.23
C ALA A 84 5.63 -19.09 8.94
N GLU A 85 5.67 -19.78 7.79
CA GLU A 85 4.67 -20.76 7.35
C GLU A 85 3.24 -20.21 7.34
N LEU A 86 3.09 -18.91 7.06
CA LEU A 86 1.79 -18.26 6.96
C LEU A 86 1.21 -18.41 5.55
N PRO A 87 -0.12 -18.57 5.39
CA PRO A 87 -0.78 -18.70 4.09
C PRO A 87 -0.97 -17.33 3.41
N PHE A 88 0.11 -16.55 3.34
CA PHE A 88 0.13 -15.21 2.76
C PHE A 88 1.36 -15.01 1.89
N GLY A 89 1.15 -14.34 0.76
CA GLY A 89 2.21 -13.75 -0.03
C GLY A 89 2.75 -12.46 0.58
N GLY A 90 3.57 -11.72 -0.18
CA GLY A 90 4.10 -10.41 0.23
C GLY A 90 3.46 -9.25 -0.51
N ALA A 91 3.07 -8.22 0.24
CA ALA A 91 2.68 -6.95 -0.32
C ALA A 91 3.04 -5.80 0.62
N LYS A 92 3.15 -4.59 0.08
CA LYS A 92 3.39 -3.38 0.86
C LYS A 92 2.78 -2.16 0.18
N SER A 93 2.37 -1.19 0.97
CA SER A 93 1.94 0.10 0.45
C SER A 93 2.70 1.27 1.07
N GLY A 94 2.84 2.34 0.30
CA GLY A 94 3.34 3.64 0.73
C GLY A 94 2.37 4.75 0.33
N VAL A 95 2.16 5.72 1.21
CA VAL A 95 1.41 6.94 0.94
C VAL A 95 2.26 8.14 1.33
N ILE A 96 2.37 9.11 0.44
CA ILE A 96 3.12 10.34 0.69
C ILE A 96 2.31 11.22 1.65
N TRP A 97 2.80 11.40 2.87
CA TRP A 97 2.17 12.22 3.90
C TRP A 97 3.20 13.02 4.68
N ASP A 98 3.03 14.33 4.71
CA ASP A 98 3.95 15.29 5.34
C ASP A 98 3.58 15.65 6.78
N GLY A 99 2.59 14.95 7.37
CA GLY A 99 2.09 15.23 8.71
C GLY A 99 1.10 16.39 8.80
N LYS A 100 0.93 17.19 7.73
CA LYS A 100 0.09 18.41 7.75
C LYS A 100 -1.31 18.17 7.21
N LYS A 101 -1.43 17.30 6.22
CA LYS A 101 -2.72 16.95 5.61
C LYS A 101 -3.56 16.09 6.54
N ASP A 102 -4.88 16.18 6.40
CA ASP A 102 -5.83 15.29 7.08
C ASP A 102 -5.53 13.84 6.70
N LYS A 103 -5.06 13.10 7.69
CA LYS A 103 -4.61 11.72 7.55
C LYS A 103 -5.76 10.77 7.24
N GLU A 104 -6.93 10.98 7.84
CA GLU A 104 -8.10 10.12 7.61
C GLU A 104 -8.65 10.34 6.20
N ALA A 105 -8.74 11.60 5.75
CA ALA A 105 -9.15 11.90 4.38
C ALA A 105 -8.22 11.25 3.35
N LEU A 106 -6.90 11.28 3.59
CA LEU A 106 -5.92 10.63 2.72
C LEU A 106 -6.01 9.11 2.73
N ILE A 107 -6.15 8.47 3.89
CA ILE A 107 -6.21 7.01 3.96
C ILE A 107 -7.50 6.47 3.32
N ARG A 108 -8.62 7.18 3.45
CA ARG A 108 -9.88 6.83 2.77
C ARG A 108 -9.77 7.00 1.25
N ALA A 109 -9.13 8.08 0.80
CA ALA A 109 -8.84 8.25 -0.62
C ALA A 109 -7.93 7.13 -1.15
N PHE A 110 -6.91 6.74 -0.39
CA PHE A 110 -6.03 5.63 -0.72
C PHE A 110 -6.80 4.31 -0.80
N ALA A 111 -7.63 4.00 0.21
CA ALA A 111 -8.46 2.79 0.26
C ALA A 111 -9.32 2.64 -1.01
N ARG A 112 -10.04 3.70 -1.41
CA ARG A 112 -10.84 3.70 -2.64
C ARG A 112 -9.99 3.42 -3.88
N ALA A 113 -8.79 4.01 -3.95
CA ALA A 113 -7.91 3.87 -5.10
C ALA A 113 -7.28 2.47 -5.22
N VAL A 114 -7.01 1.80 -4.10
CA VAL A 114 -6.42 0.46 -4.07
C VAL A 114 -7.45 -0.67 -3.93
N LYS A 115 -8.74 -0.32 -3.88
CA LYS A 115 -9.87 -1.27 -3.83
C LYS A 115 -9.74 -2.44 -4.82
N PRO A 116 -9.27 -2.29 -6.07
CA PRO A 116 -9.13 -3.43 -6.99
C PRO A 116 -8.19 -4.54 -6.52
N LEU A 117 -7.30 -4.27 -5.56
CA LEU A 117 -6.40 -5.27 -4.97
C LEU A 117 -6.95 -5.90 -3.70
N ILE A 118 -7.85 -5.21 -2.99
CA ILE A 118 -8.29 -5.58 -1.66
C ILE A 118 -9.67 -6.28 -1.73
N PRO A 119 -9.86 -7.44 -1.09
CA PRO A 119 -8.91 -8.19 -0.25
C PRO A 119 -8.14 -9.30 -1.00
N ASP A 120 -8.47 -9.55 -2.27
CA ASP A 120 -8.10 -10.80 -2.95
C ASP A 120 -6.61 -10.90 -3.30
N TYR A 121 -5.94 -9.76 -3.52
CA TYR A 121 -4.50 -9.70 -3.80
C TYR A 121 -3.71 -9.02 -2.67
N TYR A 122 -4.37 -8.21 -1.85
CA TYR A 122 -3.73 -7.43 -0.80
C TYR A 122 -4.59 -7.33 0.45
N ILE A 123 -3.99 -7.63 1.61
CA ILE A 123 -4.57 -7.40 2.94
C ILE A 123 -3.68 -6.43 3.70
N ALA A 124 -4.21 -5.23 3.96
CA ALA A 124 -3.48 -4.15 4.61
C ALA A 124 -3.16 -4.44 6.09
N GLY A 125 -2.22 -3.69 6.64
CA GLY A 125 -1.89 -3.67 8.06
C GLY A 125 -1.24 -2.35 8.47
N PRO A 126 -1.01 -2.12 9.76
CA PRO A 126 -0.27 -0.96 10.21
C PRO A 126 1.22 -1.06 9.85
N ASP A 127 1.87 0.09 9.73
CA ASP A 127 3.32 0.32 9.64
C ASP A 127 3.63 1.71 10.23
N MET A 128 4.80 2.28 9.91
CA MET A 128 5.19 3.61 10.29
C MET A 128 4.12 4.64 9.93
N ASN A 129 3.70 5.38 10.96
CA ASN A 129 2.63 6.37 10.91
C ASN A 129 1.27 5.82 10.49
N THR A 130 0.99 4.53 10.65
CA THR A 130 -0.38 3.99 10.59
C THR A 130 -0.64 3.07 11.78
N THR A 131 -1.88 3.10 12.25
CA THR A 131 -2.33 2.43 13.47
C THR A 131 -3.65 1.72 13.20
N GLU A 132 -4.26 1.19 14.25
CA GLU A 132 -5.61 0.62 14.17
C GLU A 132 -6.65 1.61 13.62
N LYS A 133 -6.48 2.91 13.84
CA LYS A 133 -7.41 3.95 13.33
C LYS A 133 -7.44 3.96 11.80
N GLU A 134 -6.26 3.92 11.17
CA GLU A 134 -6.17 3.87 9.71
C GLU A 134 -6.66 2.53 9.16
N MET A 135 -6.42 1.43 9.87
CA MET A 135 -6.91 0.11 9.45
C MET A 135 -8.44 0.02 9.55
N ALA A 136 -9.04 0.62 10.58
CA ALA A 136 -10.48 0.77 10.71
C ALA A 136 -11.06 1.60 9.56
N ALA A 137 -10.45 2.75 9.26
CA ALA A 137 -10.89 3.61 8.16
C ALA A 137 -10.86 2.89 6.80
N ILE A 138 -9.86 2.03 6.54
CA ILE A 138 -9.82 1.22 5.31
C ILE A 138 -10.96 0.20 5.26
N ALA A 139 -11.20 -0.53 6.35
CA ALA A 139 -12.24 -1.54 6.39
C ALA A 139 -13.64 -0.92 6.28
N ASP A 140 -13.86 0.21 6.95
CA ASP A 140 -15.07 1.01 6.88
C ASP A 140 -15.30 1.55 5.45
N GLU A 141 -14.31 2.22 4.87
CA GLU A 141 -14.40 2.80 3.51
C GLU A 141 -14.67 1.74 2.43
N LEU A 142 -14.14 0.53 2.60
CA LEU A 142 -14.34 -0.58 1.65
C LEU A 142 -15.54 -1.47 2.00
N GLY A 143 -16.19 -1.26 3.15
CA GLY A 143 -17.32 -2.05 3.63
C GLY A 143 -16.96 -3.52 3.89
N THR A 144 -15.71 -3.83 4.24
CA THR A 144 -15.27 -5.20 4.50
C THR A 144 -14.15 -5.30 5.53
N ASN A 145 -14.38 -6.11 6.57
CA ASN A 145 -13.38 -6.40 7.60
C ASN A 145 -12.18 -7.20 7.09
N LYS A 146 -12.26 -7.81 5.90
CA LYS A 146 -11.14 -8.52 5.26
C LYS A 146 -10.11 -7.57 4.66
N ALA A 147 -10.41 -6.27 4.57
CA ALA A 147 -9.52 -5.31 3.92
C ALA A 147 -8.19 -5.11 4.64
N SER A 148 -8.17 -5.26 5.96
CA SER A 148 -7.03 -4.95 6.81
C SER A 148 -6.98 -5.83 8.07
N THR A 149 -5.79 -6.05 8.59
CA THR A 149 -5.57 -6.57 9.96
C THR A 149 -5.08 -5.44 10.88
N GLY A 150 -5.02 -5.68 12.19
CA GLY A 150 -4.60 -4.65 13.15
C GLY A 150 -5.62 -3.52 13.33
N LYS A 151 -6.90 -3.80 13.05
CA LYS A 151 -8.05 -2.95 13.39
C LYS A 151 -8.29 -2.97 14.91
N PRO A 152 -9.15 -2.09 15.46
CA PRO A 152 -9.58 -2.17 16.85
C PRO A 152 -10.27 -3.51 17.16
N SER A 153 -10.24 -3.92 18.43
CA SER A 153 -10.86 -5.17 18.91
C SER A 153 -12.36 -5.24 18.61
N GLU A 154 -13.06 -4.12 18.72
CA GLU A 154 -14.49 -3.98 18.39
C GLU A 154 -14.81 -4.32 16.92
N MET A 155 -13.83 -4.22 16.02
CA MET A 155 -13.93 -4.59 14.61
C MET A 155 -13.30 -5.97 14.29
N GLY A 156 -13.10 -6.80 15.32
CA GLY A 156 -12.50 -8.13 15.20
C GLY A 156 -10.98 -8.11 15.02
N GLY A 157 -10.30 -7.03 15.40
CA GLY A 157 -8.85 -6.99 15.48
C GLY A 157 -8.30 -7.67 16.74
N LEU A 158 -7.00 -7.97 16.72
CA LEU A 158 -6.28 -8.47 17.89
C LEU A 158 -5.61 -7.29 18.61
N PRO A 159 -5.70 -7.20 19.95
CA PRO A 159 -5.00 -6.17 20.71
C PRO A 159 -3.48 -6.21 20.46
N HIS A 160 -2.88 -5.03 20.29
CA HIS A 160 -1.44 -4.89 20.02
C HIS A 160 -0.57 -5.47 21.16
N GLU A 161 -1.05 -5.35 22.40
CA GLU A 161 -0.42 -5.86 23.63
C GLU A 161 -0.29 -7.38 23.71
N LEU A 162 -0.95 -8.13 22.83
CA LEU A 162 -0.78 -9.58 22.71
C LEU A 162 0.46 -9.98 21.88
N GLY A 163 1.31 -9.01 21.49
CA GLY A 163 2.65 -9.29 20.97
C GLY A 163 2.67 -9.92 19.57
N SER A 164 1.71 -9.59 18.71
CA SER A 164 1.56 -10.18 17.38
C SER A 164 2.59 -9.70 16.32
N THR A 165 3.80 -9.27 16.71
CA THR A 165 4.79 -8.64 15.80
C THR A 165 5.98 -9.54 15.48
#